data_AF-A0A383F2L1-F1
#
_entry.id   AF-A0A383F2L1-F1
#
_cell.length_a   1.000
_cell.length_b   1.000
_cell.length_c   1.000
_cell.angle_alpha   90.00
_cell.angle_beta   90.00
_cell.angle_gamma   90.00
#
_symmetry.space_group_name_H-M   'P 1'
#
loop_
_entity.id
_entity.type
_entity.pdbx_description
1 polymer ?
#
loop_
_entity_poly.entity_id
_entity_poly.type
_entity_poly.pdbx_seq_one_letter_code
_entity_poly.pdbx_strand_id
1 'polypeptide(L)'
;MKRSLRVLVVVVLSCVTAASAQSRFGNWGLPDIPYDGGFTFVRLRWTTGTAGSRAASRGMNFWMHEFPRAEQNLMAILKDFTLVDANIDGSLILTLDDPDLFKYPVALMQEPGYWVLTDKDAGRLRAYLLKGGLLIFNDFEGRQW
;
A
#
# COMPACT_ATOMS: atom_id res chain seq x y z
N MET A 1 -28.19 27.50 -34.05
CA MET A 1 -28.08 27.17 -32.61
C MET A 1 -28.00 28.45 -31.79
N LYS A 2 -28.92 28.65 -30.84
CA LYS A 2 -28.96 29.84 -29.97
C LYS A 2 -27.69 29.90 -29.10
N ARG A 3 -27.11 31.08 -28.89
CA ARG A 3 -25.88 31.29 -28.09
C ARG A 3 -25.95 30.60 -26.71
N SER A 4 -27.13 30.60 -26.09
CA SER A 4 -27.42 29.89 -24.84
C SER A 4 -27.16 28.39 -24.89
N LEU A 5 -27.45 27.73 -26.02
CA LEU A 5 -27.23 26.29 -26.19
C LEU A 5 -25.73 25.95 -26.28
N ARG A 6 -24.92 26.82 -26.89
CA ARG A 6 -23.46 26.63 -26.97
C ARG A 6 -22.81 26.81 -25.60
N VAL A 7 -23.25 27.81 -24.82
CA VAL A 7 -22.75 28.05 -23.45
C VAL A 7 -23.11 26.87 -22.54
N LEU A 8 -24.35 26.36 -22.62
CA LEU A 8 -24.77 25.20 -21.85
C LEU A 8 -23.91 23.96 -22.14
N VAL A 9 -23.65 23.69 -23.42
CA VAL A 9 -22.81 22.55 -23.84
C VAL A 9 -21.39 22.67 -23.30
N VAL A 10 -20.79 23.86 -23.36
CA VAL A 10 -19.43 24.10 -22.83
C VAL A 10 -19.39 23.91 -21.31
N VAL A 11 -20.38 24.43 -20.59
CA VAL A 11 -20.48 24.25 -19.12
C VAL A 11 -20.62 22.77 -18.76
N VAL A 12 -21.51 22.04 -19.43
CA VAL A 12 -21.69 20.60 -19.20
C VAL A 12 -20.40 19.83 -19.48
N LEU A 13 -19.75 20.07 -20.62
CA LEU A 13 -18.46 19.44 -20.95
C LEU A 13 -17.38 19.76 -19.91
N SER A 14 -17.32 21.00 -19.41
CA SER A 14 -16.35 21.44 -18.42
C SER A 14 -16.61 20.83 -17.04
N CYS A 15 -17.89 20.67 -16.66
CA CYS A 15 -18.27 20.00 -15.43
C CYS A 15 -18.01 18.49 -15.50
N VAL A 16 -18.22 17.84 -16.65
CA VAL A 16 -17.93 16.42 -16.85
C VAL A 16 -16.43 16.15 -16.84
N THR A 17 -15.60 17.01 -17.45
CA THR A 17 -14.13 16.89 -17.38
C THR A 17 -13.59 17.16 -15.97
N ALA A 18 -14.14 18.16 -15.26
CA ALA A 18 -13.77 18.41 -13.87
C ALA A 18 -14.18 17.25 -12.93
N ALA A 19 -15.39 16.71 -13.09
CA ALA A 19 -15.88 15.58 -12.30
C ALA A 19 -15.13 14.27 -12.59
N SER A 20 -14.78 14.00 -13.85
CA SER A 20 -13.94 12.85 -14.21
C SER A 20 -12.47 13.02 -13.81
N ALA A 21 -11.99 14.26 -13.64
CA ALA A 21 -10.70 14.55 -13.04
C ALA A 21 -10.71 14.46 -11.50
N GLN A 22 -11.88 14.49 -10.86
CA GLN A 22 -12.03 14.52 -9.40
C GLN A 22 -11.85 13.17 -8.69
N SER A 23 -11.61 12.04 -9.38
CA SER A 23 -11.47 10.73 -8.70
C SER A 23 -10.19 9.95 -9.01
N ARG A 24 -9.02 10.59 -8.88
CA ARG A 24 -7.75 9.83 -8.77
C ARG A 24 -7.11 9.84 -7.39
N PHE A 25 -7.62 10.64 -6.44
CA PHE A 25 -7.11 10.71 -5.06
C PHE A 25 -8.06 10.12 -4.00
N GLY A 26 -9.35 9.91 -4.31
CA GLY A 26 -10.34 9.41 -3.35
C GLY A 26 -10.21 7.93 -2.97
N ASN A 27 -9.62 7.11 -3.86
CA ASN A 27 -9.40 5.67 -3.70
C ASN A 27 -7.89 5.32 -3.69
N TRP A 28 -7.03 6.24 -3.23
CA TRP A 28 -5.58 6.02 -3.25
C TRP A 28 -5.21 4.84 -2.33
N GLY A 29 -4.90 3.69 -2.93
CA GLY A 29 -4.54 2.48 -2.19
C GLY A 29 -5.70 1.62 -1.67
N LEU A 30 -6.94 1.86 -2.08
CA LEU A 30 -8.07 0.98 -1.77
C LEU A 30 -8.61 0.36 -3.06
N PRO A 31 -8.64 -0.96 -3.12
CA PRO A 31 -9.74 -1.70 -2.50
C PRO A 31 -9.26 -2.59 -1.35
N ASP A 32 -10.06 -2.67 -0.27
CA ASP A 32 -10.02 -3.83 0.62
C ASP A 32 -10.16 -5.06 -0.27
N ILE A 33 -9.08 -5.84 -0.40
CA ILE A 33 -9.11 -7.10 -1.15
C ILE A 33 -9.73 -8.11 -0.19
N PRO A 34 -10.98 -8.57 -0.43
CA PRO A 34 -11.55 -9.63 0.40
C PRO A 34 -10.67 -10.86 0.25
N TYR A 35 -10.43 -11.56 1.35
CA TYR A 35 -9.65 -12.79 1.27
C TYR A 35 -10.44 -13.86 0.49
N ASP A 36 -9.94 -14.22 -0.69
CA ASP A 36 -10.50 -15.24 -1.58
C ASP A 36 -9.58 -16.46 -1.75
N GLY A 37 -8.42 -16.46 -1.09
CA GLY A 37 -7.40 -17.51 -1.19
C GLY A 37 -6.36 -17.28 -2.29
N GLY A 38 -6.53 -16.24 -3.11
CA GLY A 38 -5.49 -15.80 -4.05
C GLY A 38 -4.27 -15.26 -3.31
N PHE A 39 -3.10 -15.42 -3.92
CA PHE A 39 -1.86 -14.87 -3.40
C PHE A 39 -1.92 -13.34 -3.43
N THR A 40 -1.60 -12.70 -2.31
CA THR A 40 -1.58 -11.25 -2.16
C THR A 40 -0.38 -10.85 -1.31
N PHE A 41 0.48 -9.99 -1.83
CA PHE A 41 1.49 -9.32 -1.01
C PHE A 41 0.83 -8.33 -0.06
N VAL A 42 1.20 -8.41 1.22
CA VAL A 42 0.80 -7.42 2.23
C VAL A 42 1.84 -6.33 2.35
N ARG A 43 1.44 -5.08 2.15
CA ARG A 43 2.21 -3.91 2.61
C ARG A 43 2.05 -3.81 4.13
N LEU A 44 3.08 -4.20 4.87
CA LEU A 44 3.08 -4.17 6.31
C LEU A 44 3.42 -2.77 6.81
N ARG A 45 2.39 -2.06 7.29
CA ARG A 45 2.52 -0.71 7.82
C ARG A 45 3.03 -0.75 9.26
N TRP A 46 4.13 -0.07 9.52
CA TRP A 46 4.53 0.29 10.87
C TRP A 46 3.87 1.61 11.30
N THR A 47 3.59 1.73 12.60
CA THR A 47 2.84 2.85 13.20
C THR A 47 3.70 3.74 14.10
N THR A 48 4.89 3.30 14.49
CA THR A 48 5.83 3.99 15.37
C THR A 48 7.10 4.41 14.59
N GLY A 49 7.50 5.69 14.67
CA GLY A 49 8.76 6.22 14.11
C GLY A 49 9.19 7.48 14.87
N THR A 50 10.47 7.87 15.00
CA THR A 50 11.63 7.78 14.07
C THR A 50 12.93 7.49 14.84
N ALA A 51 13.72 6.47 14.48
CA ALA A 51 15.09 6.29 15.03
C ALA A 51 16.14 6.17 13.90
N GLY A 52 16.54 7.33 13.35
CA GLY A 52 17.54 7.43 12.29
C GLY A 52 17.60 8.78 11.53
N SER A 53 16.55 9.64 11.60
CA SER A 53 16.60 11.02 11.08
C SER A 53 15.60 11.98 11.77
N ARG A 54 15.76 13.29 11.54
CA ARG A 54 14.74 14.31 11.83
C ARG A 54 13.56 14.04 10.91
N ALA A 55 12.42 13.65 11.48
CA ALA A 55 11.16 13.45 10.76
C ALA A 55 10.98 14.51 9.66
N ALA A 56 10.79 14.07 8.41
CA ALA A 56 10.42 14.97 7.33
C ALA A 56 9.20 15.75 7.82
N SER A 57 9.39 17.05 8.00
CA SER A 57 8.37 17.94 8.52
C SER A 57 7.09 17.72 7.73
N ARG A 58 6.01 17.27 8.42
CA ARG A 58 4.64 17.04 7.92
C ARG A 58 4.23 15.59 7.62
N GLY A 59 4.53 14.62 8.50
CA GLY A 59 3.79 13.35 8.51
C GLY A 59 3.95 12.47 7.26
N MET A 60 5.04 12.66 6.51
CA MET A 60 5.47 11.70 5.49
C MET A 60 5.96 10.45 6.22
N ASN A 61 5.15 9.40 6.17
CA ASN A 61 5.55 8.11 6.70
C ASN A 61 6.31 7.35 5.61
N PHE A 62 7.51 6.90 5.91
CA PHE A 62 8.36 6.21 4.95
C PHE A 62 7.84 4.81 4.56
N TRP A 63 6.94 4.20 5.36
CA TRP A 63 6.33 2.91 5.04
C TRP A 63 5.54 2.90 3.72
N MET A 64 5.11 4.07 3.23
CA MET A 64 4.28 4.22 2.02
C MET A 64 5.08 4.64 0.78
N HIS A 65 6.42 4.59 0.84
CA HIS A 65 7.23 4.84 -0.36
C HIS A 65 6.86 3.85 -1.47
N GLU A 66 6.69 4.36 -2.69
CA GLU A 66 6.32 3.62 -3.92
C GLU A 66 4.93 2.96 -3.94
N PHE A 67 4.21 2.98 -2.82
CA PHE A 67 2.85 2.49 -2.73
C PHE A 67 1.89 3.37 -3.57
N PRO A 68 0.86 2.78 -4.22
CA PRO A 68 0.56 1.35 -4.35
C PRO A 68 1.25 0.68 -5.56
N ARG A 69 2.00 1.44 -6.36
CA ARG A 69 2.48 0.97 -7.67
C ARG A 69 3.49 -0.17 -7.56
N ALA A 70 4.30 -0.19 -6.49
CA ALA A 70 5.24 -1.28 -6.24
C ALA A 70 4.52 -2.64 -6.15
N GLU A 71 3.50 -2.74 -5.29
CA GLU A 71 2.70 -3.97 -5.11
C GLU A 71 1.96 -4.34 -6.39
N GLN A 72 1.29 -3.37 -7.02
CA GLN A 72 0.51 -3.61 -8.24
C GLN A 72 1.38 -4.20 -9.36
N ASN A 73 2.57 -3.63 -9.57
CA ASN A 73 3.50 -4.12 -10.59
C ASN A 73 4.06 -5.49 -10.21
N LEU A 74 4.41 -5.71 -8.94
CA LEU A 74 4.93 -7.00 -8.47
C LEU A 74 3.88 -8.12 -8.64
N MET A 75 2.64 -7.86 -8.28
CA MET A 75 1.52 -8.79 -8.46
C MET A 75 1.24 -9.07 -9.93
N ALA A 76 1.27 -8.04 -10.79
CA ALA A 76 1.11 -8.22 -12.24
C ALA A 76 2.23 -9.09 -12.83
N ILE A 77 3.49 -8.82 -12.48
CA ILE A 77 4.64 -9.62 -12.93
C ILE A 77 4.53 -11.07 -12.45
N LEU A 78 4.15 -11.30 -11.19
CA LEU A 78 3.94 -12.66 -10.68
C LEU A 78 2.88 -13.40 -11.50
N LYS A 79 1.75 -12.75 -11.80
CA LYS A 79 0.68 -13.32 -12.61
C LYS A 79 1.12 -13.62 -14.04
N ASP A 80 1.90 -12.73 -14.64
CA ASP A 80 2.32 -12.84 -16.04
C ASP A 80 3.44 -13.87 -16.26
N PHE A 81 4.34 -14.03 -15.29
CA PHE A 81 5.55 -14.86 -15.44
C PHE A 81 5.53 -16.17 -14.65
N THR A 82 4.52 -16.43 -13.83
CA THR A 82 4.41 -17.64 -13.01
C THR A 82 3.01 -18.25 -13.08
N LEU A 83 2.81 -19.40 -12.43
CA LEU A 83 1.49 -20.03 -12.27
C LEU A 83 0.81 -19.64 -10.95
N VAL A 84 1.35 -18.67 -10.21
CA VAL A 84 0.75 -18.19 -8.97
C VAL A 84 -0.55 -17.45 -9.29
N ASP A 85 -1.62 -17.85 -8.62
CA ASP A 85 -2.90 -17.14 -8.68
C ASP A 85 -2.82 -15.85 -7.86
N ALA A 86 -2.37 -14.78 -8.51
CA ALA A 86 -2.04 -13.51 -7.90
C ALA A 86 -3.19 -12.50 -8.03
N ASN A 87 -3.58 -11.89 -6.91
CA ASN A 87 -4.55 -10.81 -6.84
C ASN A 87 -3.97 -9.50 -7.39
N ILE A 88 -4.48 -9.03 -8.54
CA ILE A 88 -3.99 -7.84 -9.24
C ILE A 88 -4.88 -6.60 -9.07
N ASP A 89 -6.05 -6.76 -8.44
CA ASP A 89 -7.08 -5.72 -8.39
C ASP A 89 -6.86 -4.69 -7.27
N GLY A 90 -5.74 -4.74 -6.55
CA GLY A 90 -5.49 -3.82 -5.43
C GLY A 90 -4.14 -3.93 -4.76
N SER A 91 -4.04 -3.35 -3.57
CA SER A 91 -2.89 -3.46 -2.68
C SER A 91 -3.39 -3.53 -1.25
N LEU A 92 -2.95 -4.56 -0.51
CA LEU A 92 -3.43 -4.82 0.84
C LEU A 92 -2.47 -4.23 1.87
N ILE A 93 -2.94 -3.29 2.68
CA ILE A 93 -2.18 -2.74 3.81
C ILE A 93 -2.70 -3.38 5.10
N LEU A 94 -1.82 -4.04 5.84
CA LEU A 94 -2.11 -4.51 7.20
C LEU A 94 -1.06 -3.99 8.18
N THR A 95 -1.38 -4.02 9.48
CA THR A 95 -0.41 -3.81 10.56
C THR A 95 -0.01 -5.15 11.17
N LEU A 96 1.06 -5.17 11.96
CA LEU A 96 1.50 -6.38 12.68
C LEU A 96 0.45 -6.96 13.64
N ASP A 97 -0.54 -6.16 14.00
CA ASP A 97 -1.61 -6.55 14.90
C ASP A 97 -2.97 -6.74 14.29
N ASP A 98 -3.02 -6.65 12.97
CA ASP A 98 -4.19 -7.05 12.23
C ASP A 98 -4.35 -8.58 12.35
N PRO A 99 -5.50 -9.09 12.82
CA PRO A 99 -5.75 -10.52 12.91
C PRO A 99 -5.69 -11.21 11.55
N ASP A 100 -5.95 -10.49 10.45
CA ASP A 100 -5.95 -11.04 9.10
C ASP A 100 -4.56 -11.22 8.53
N LEU A 101 -3.51 -10.66 9.15
CA LEU A 101 -2.12 -10.82 8.70
C LEU A 101 -1.73 -12.29 8.54
N PHE A 102 -2.24 -13.17 9.42
CA PHE A 102 -1.94 -14.60 9.39
C PHE A 102 -2.58 -15.35 8.20
N LYS A 103 -3.49 -14.71 7.45
CA LYS A 103 -4.02 -15.25 6.19
C LYS A 103 -3.03 -15.08 5.03
N TYR A 104 -2.04 -14.19 5.17
CA TYR A 104 -1.14 -13.79 4.10
C TYR A 104 0.31 -14.19 4.43
N PRO A 105 0.86 -15.22 3.77
CA PRO A 105 2.14 -15.80 4.14
C PRO A 105 3.35 -14.95 3.76
N VAL A 106 3.17 -13.89 2.95
CA VAL A 106 4.27 -13.01 2.55
C VAL A 106 3.88 -11.53 2.73
N ALA A 107 4.71 -10.83 3.49
CA ALA A 107 4.58 -9.40 3.76
C ALA A 107 5.83 -8.64 3.31
N LEU A 108 5.65 -7.37 2.96
CA LEU A 108 6.67 -6.41 2.57
C LEU A 108 6.61 -5.20 3.50
N MET A 109 7.72 -4.87 4.15
CA MET A 109 7.85 -3.67 4.98
C MET A 109 8.76 -2.65 4.30
N GLN A 110 8.20 -1.46 4.03
CA GLN A 110 8.98 -0.37 3.44
C GLN A 110 9.77 0.38 4.50
N GLU A 111 11.01 0.74 4.21
CA GLU A 111 11.87 1.60 5.01
C GLU A 111 11.84 1.29 6.53
N PRO A 112 12.05 0.03 6.93
CA PRO A 112 12.08 -0.38 8.35
C PRO A 112 13.11 0.37 9.19
N GLY A 113 14.14 0.99 8.59
CA GLY A 113 15.14 1.75 9.33
C GLY A 113 14.60 3.00 10.03
N TYR A 114 13.39 3.46 9.70
CA TYR A 114 12.70 4.53 10.43
C TYR A 114 11.69 4.01 11.48
N TRP A 115 11.43 2.71 11.50
CA TRP A 115 10.51 2.07 12.42
C TRP A 115 11.12 1.95 13.82
N VAL A 116 10.36 2.35 14.83
CA VAL A 116 10.71 2.08 16.24
C VAL A 116 10.01 0.80 16.69
N LEU A 117 10.74 -0.30 16.72
CA LEU A 117 10.23 -1.60 17.14
C LEU A 117 9.93 -1.61 18.66
N THR A 118 8.67 -1.87 19.01
CA THR A 118 8.26 -2.08 20.41
C THR A 118 8.31 -3.57 20.78
N ASP A 119 8.36 -3.91 22.07
CA ASP A 119 8.29 -5.31 22.53
C ASP A 119 7.00 -6.02 22.04
N LYS A 120 5.90 -5.27 21.99
CA LYS A 120 4.61 -5.75 21.49
C LYS A 120 4.70 -6.11 20.01
N ASP A 121 5.33 -5.26 19.22
CA ASP A 121 5.52 -5.50 17.79
C ASP A 121 6.52 -6.63 17.54
N ALA A 122 7.61 -6.69 18.32
CA ALA A 122 8.59 -7.76 18.26
C ALA A 122 7.95 -9.13 18.56
N GLY A 123 7.08 -9.20 19.57
CA GLY A 123 6.32 -10.41 19.90
C GLY A 123 5.40 -10.86 18.77
N ARG A 124 4.73 -9.93 18.09
CA ARG A 124 3.84 -10.23 16.96
C ARG A 124 4.59 -10.62 15.71
N LEU A 125 5.66 -9.90 15.37
CA LEU A 125 6.55 -10.25 14.28
C LEU A 125 7.14 -11.65 14.48
N ARG A 126 7.62 -11.95 15.71
CA ARG A 126 8.09 -13.30 16.06
C ARG A 126 6.99 -14.35 15.85
N ALA A 127 5.75 -14.07 16.25
CA ALA A 127 4.64 -14.98 16.04
C ALA A 127 4.32 -15.20 14.56
N TYR A 128 4.37 -14.15 13.73
CA TYR A 128 4.19 -14.24 12.28
C TYR A 128 5.24 -15.16 11.64
N LEU A 129 6.52 -14.89 11.92
CA LEU A 129 7.64 -15.68 11.38
C LEU A 129 7.59 -17.15 11.84
N LEU A 130 7.32 -17.40 13.13
CA LEU A 130 7.24 -18.77 13.65
C LEU A 130 6.03 -19.57 13.14
N LYS A 131 4.99 -18.89 12.65
CA LYS A 131 3.85 -19.54 11.99
C LYS A 131 4.06 -19.73 10.48
N GLY A 132 5.26 -19.46 9.98
CA GLY A 132 5.65 -19.67 8.58
C GLY A 132 5.51 -18.42 7.70
N GLY A 133 5.26 -17.25 8.28
CA GLY A 133 5.26 -15.99 7.54
C GLY A 133 6.65 -15.62 7.03
N LEU A 134 6.71 -15.05 5.83
CA LEU A 134 7.89 -14.48 5.21
C LEU A 134 7.77 -12.96 5.20
N LEU A 135 8.79 -12.27 5.72
CA LEU A 135 8.85 -10.81 5.69
C LEU A 135 10.02 -10.34 4.84
N ILE A 136 9.71 -9.51 3.84
CA ILE A 136 10.69 -8.81 3.00
C ILE A 136 10.83 -7.39 3.54
N PHE A 137 12.07 -6.98 3.80
CA PHE A 137 12.41 -5.61 4.20
C PHE A 137 13.00 -4.84 3.01
N ASN A 138 12.49 -3.65 2.73
CA ASN A 138 12.95 -2.80 1.63
C ASN A 138 12.77 -1.33 1.98
N ASP A 139 13.74 -0.45 2.09
CA ASP A 139 15.19 -0.57 2.15
C ASP A 139 15.68 -0.01 3.50
N PHE A 140 16.99 0.02 3.70
CA PHE A 140 17.61 0.68 4.85
C PHE A 140 18.57 1.74 4.32
N GLU A 141 18.58 2.91 4.96
CA GLU A 141 19.48 4.00 4.62
C GLU A 141 20.69 4.07 5.57
N GLY A 142 21.86 4.35 5.01
CA GLY A 142 23.07 4.64 5.79
C GLY A 142 23.44 3.52 6.79
N ARG A 143 23.21 3.77 8.08
CA ARG A 143 23.57 2.90 9.21
C ARG A 143 22.36 2.30 9.94
N GLN A 144 21.25 2.09 9.22
CA GLN A 144 20.01 1.56 9.79
C GLN A 144 19.99 0.02 9.90
N TRP A 145 21.03 -0.69 9.46
CA TRP A 145 21.15 -2.16 9.48
C TRP A 145 22.34 -2.64 10.31
#